data_AF-A0A1G1T152-F1
#
_entry.id   AF-A0A1G1T152-F1
#
_cell.length_a   1.000
_cell.length_b   1.000
_cell.length_c   1.000
_cell.angle_alpha   90.00
_cell.angle_beta   90.00
_cell.angle_gamma   90.00
#
_symmetry.space_group_name_H-M   'P 1'
#
loop_
_entity.id
_entity.type
_entity.pdbx_description
1 polymer ?
#
loop_
_entity_poly.entity_id
_entity_poly.type
_entity_poly.pdbx_seq_one_letter_code
_entity_poly.pdbx_strand_id
1 'polypeptide(L)'
;MRQLGSQVLVVTQNKDLALAMLSKQLMGGAGRVIYQQHMQLGCPKRSLVHRPRFQQLNAWLTPLPGLGQEVLRWTHLDPRRLHVVPLGLPVEQYAPPTRTSSQARQELALPEQGLLLGILGRLDRGKGQDFVLEALCLLRSEYGHDVGLLVMGNPPAHKTIPITSSCARR
;
A
#
# COMPACT_ATOMS: atom_id res chain seq x y z
N MET A 1 -7.80 5.70 -29.45
CA MET A 1 -7.04 4.44 -29.68
C MET A 1 -6.84 4.12 -31.17
N ARG A 2 -7.80 4.34 -32.08
CA ARG A 2 -7.62 4.06 -33.53
C ARG A 2 -6.52 4.88 -34.22
N GLN A 3 -6.40 6.18 -33.90
CA GLN A 3 -5.34 7.04 -34.45
C GLN A 3 -3.94 6.77 -33.88
N LEU A 4 -3.85 6.19 -32.69
CA LEU A 4 -2.57 5.93 -31.99
C LEU A 4 -2.08 4.47 -32.16
N GLY A 5 -2.84 3.61 -32.84
CA GLY A 5 -2.54 2.18 -33.00
C GLY A 5 -2.54 1.36 -31.70
N SER A 6 -2.80 1.97 -30.55
CA SER A 6 -2.71 1.30 -29.25
C SER A 6 -3.88 0.33 -29.04
N GLN A 7 -3.57 -0.94 -28.78
CA GLN A 7 -4.56 -2.00 -28.59
C GLN A 7 -4.98 -2.18 -27.12
N VAL A 8 -4.19 -1.64 -26.19
CA VAL A 8 -4.35 -1.83 -24.74
C VAL A 8 -4.31 -0.48 -24.02
N LEU A 9 -5.25 -0.25 -23.11
CA LEU A 9 -5.31 0.89 -22.21
C LEU A 9 -5.14 0.38 -20.78
N VAL A 10 -4.10 0.85 -20.08
CA VAL A 10 -3.87 0.56 -18.67
C VAL A 10 -4.33 1.75 -17.83
N VAL A 11 -5.20 1.50 -16.86
CA VAL A 11 -5.78 2.51 -15.97
C VAL A 11 -5.30 2.25 -14.55
N THR A 12 -4.68 3.23 -13.91
CA THR A 12 -4.15 3.11 -12.54
C THR A 12 -5.01 3.82 -11.50
N GLN A 13 -5.80 4.82 -11.91
CA GLN A 13 -6.64 5.60 -11.02
C GLN A 13 -8.11 5.17 -11.10
N ASN A 14 -8.76 5.02 -9.95
CA ASN A 14 -10.17 4.58 -9.89
C ASN A 14 -11.12 5.59 -10.55
N LYS A 15 -10.82 6.88 -10.44
CA LYS A 15 -11.63 7.96 -11.05
C LYS A 15 -11.66 7.87 -12.57
N ASP A 16 -10.53 7.53 -13.20
CA ASP A 16 -10.40 7.46 -14.65
C ASP A 16 -11.06 6.20 -15.23
N LEU A 17 -11.31 5.20 -14.40
CA LEU A 17 -11.91 3.94 -14.82
C LEU A 17 -13.31 4.14 -15.43
N ALA A 18 -14.10 5.13 -14.99
CA ALA A 18 -15.42 5.39 -15.57
C ALA A 18 -15.28 5.88 -17.01
N LEU A 19 -14.39 6.85 -17.21
CA LEU A 19 -14.11 7.44 -18.50
C LEU A 19 -13.52 6.41 -19.45
N ALA A 20 -12.57 5.60 -18.98
CA ALA A 20 -11.96 4.52 -19.77
C ALA A 20 -13.01 3.51 -20.27
N MET A 21 -13.98 3.16 -19.43
CA MET A 21 -15.07 2.26 -19.83
C MET A 21 -16.01 2.92 -20.84
N LEU A 22 -16.36 4.20 -20.63
CA LEU A 22 -17.18 4.96 -21.58
C LEU A 22 -16.49 5.09 -22.94
N SER A 23 -15.18 5.40 -22.95
CA SER A 23 -14.39 5.46 -24.19
C SER A 23 -14.39 4.11 -24.91
N LYS A 24 -14.24 2.99 -24.20
CA LYS A 24 -14.34 1.65 -24.80
C LYS A 24 -15.71 1.42 -25.44
N GLN A 25 -16.80 1.83 -24.79
CA GLN A 25 -18.15 1.71 -25.34
C GLN A 25 -18.36 2.58 -26.58
N LEU A 26 -17.93 3.85 -26.54
CA LEU A 26 -18.01 4.77 -27.69
C LEU A 26 -17.17 4.30 -28.88
N MET A 27 -16.12 3.52 -28.63
CA MET A 27 -15.28 2.90 -29.65
C MET A 27 -15.80 1.53 -30.13
N GLY A 28 -17.06 1.17 -29.81
CA GLY A 28 -17.67 -0.08 -30.23
C GLY A 28 -17.05 -1.32 -29.57
N GLY A 29 -16.48 -1.17 -28.36
CA GLY A 29 -15.79 -2.24 -27.65
C GLY A 29 -14.36 -2.49 -28.14
N ALA A 30 -13.85 -1.72 -29.09
CA ALA A 30 -12.49 -1.86 -29.61
C ALA A 30 -11.44 -1.45 -28.55
N GLY A 31 -10.52 -2.38 -28.25
CA GLY A 31 -9.42 -2.17 -27.30
C GLY A 31 -9.57 -2.97 -26.00
N ARG A 32 -8.43 -3.36 -25.43
CA ARG A 32 -8.36 -4.05 -24.14
C ARG A 32 -8.15 -3.02 -23.03
N VAL A 33 -8.99 -3.03 -22.00
CA VAL A 33 -8.83 -2.16 -20.82
C VAL A 33 -8.40 -3.01 -19.63
N ILE A 34 -7.24 -2.67 -19.07
CA ILE A 34 -6.65 -3.30 -17.90
C ILE A 34 -6.66 -2.28 -16.77
N TYR A 35 -7.16 -2.67 -15.60
CA TYR A 35 -7.12 -1.82 -14.41
C TYR A 35 -6.03 -2.32 -13.45
N GLN A 36 -5.11 -1.45 -13.06
CA GLN A 36 -4.07 -1.74 -12.06
C GLN A 36 -4.42 -1.02 -10.76
N GLN A 37 -4.74 -1.81 -9.73
CA GLN A 37 -5.08 -1.30 -8.41
C GLN A 37 -3.83 -0.97 -7.60
N HIS A 38 -3.79 0.22 -6.99
CA HIS A 38 -2.72 0.62 -6.06
C HIS A 38 -3.17 0.73 -4.61
N MET A 39 -4.48 0.90 -4.36
CA MET A 39 -5.07 1.16 -3.04
C MET A 39 -6.22 0.18 -2.76
N GLN A 40 -6.56 -0.02 -1.47
CA GLN A 40 -7.76 -0.75 -1.06
C GLN A 40 -9.03 -0.15 -1.68
N LEU A 41 -10.06 -0.96 -1.86
CA LEU A 41 -11.38 -0.45 -2.22
C LEU A 41 -11.93 0.27 -0.99
N GLY A 42 -12.28 1.55 -1.11
CA GLY A 42 -12.81 2.30 0.04
C GLY A 42 -14.21 1.87 0.48
N CYS A 43 -14.96 1.18 -0.39
CA CYS A 43 -16.31 0.69 -0.11
C CYS A 43 -16.65 -0.53 -0.99
N PRO A 44 -17.59 -1.40 -0.55
CA PRO A 44 -18.11 -2.46 -1.38
C PRO A 44 -18.78 -1.91 -2.66
N LYS A 45 -18.37 -2.38 -3.84
CA LYS A 45 -18.89 -1.92 -5.13
C LYS A 45 -19.82 -2.95 -5.78
N ARG A 46 -20.74 -3.50 -4.98
CA ARG A 46 -21.71 -4.52 -5.42
C ARG A 46 -23.01 -3.93 -5.99
N SER A 47 -23.24 -2.63 -5.90
CA SER A 47 -24.45 -1.99 -6.43
C SER A 47 -24.62 -2.23 -7.93
N LEU A 48 -25.87 -2.34 -8.39
CA LEU A 48 -26.21 -2.65 -9.79
C LEU A 48 -25.60 -1.67 -10.81
N VAL A 49 -25.37 -0.41 -10.41
CA VAL A 49 -24.70 0.63 -11.22
C VAL A 49 -23.20 0.35 -11.43
N HIS A 50 -22.56 -0.41 -10.56
CA HIS A 50 -21.15 -0.78 -10.66
C HIS A 50 -20.92 -2.07 -11.45
N ARG A 51 -21.93 -2.93 -11.53
CA ARG A 51 -21.89 -4.23 -12.21
C ARG A 51 -21.46 -4.14 -13.68
N PRO A 52 -22.03 -3.26 -14.54
CA PRO A 52 -21.62 -3.19 -15.94
C PRO A 52 -20.20 -2.60 -16.12
N ARG A 53 -19.72 -1.80 -15.18
CA ARG A 53 -18.42 -1.11 -15.26
C ARG A 53 -17.25 -2.09 -15.10
N PHE A 54 -17.34 -3.01 -14.15
CA PHE A 54 -16.26 -3.97 -13.88
C PHE A 54 -16.31 -5.21 -14.78
N GLN A 55 -17.51 -5.62 -15.23
CA GLN A 55 -17.66 -6.79 -16.11
C GLN A 55 -17.10 -6.56 -17.52
N GLN A 56 -16.93 -5.31 -17.94
CA GLN A 56 -16.36 -4.98 -19.24
C GLN A 56 -14.82 -4.87 -19.21
N LEU A 57 -14.19 -4.98 -18.03
CA LEU A 57 -12.73 -5.02 -17.93
C LEU A 57 -12.16 -6.30 -18.51
N ASN A 58 -11.04 -6.18 -19.19
CA ASN A 58 -10.33 -7.34 -19.74
C ASN A 58 -9.46 -8.00 -18.66
N ALA A 59 -8.83 -7.20 -17.79
CA ALA A 59 -8.08 -7.68 -16.65
C ALA A 59 -8.09 -6.67 -15.50
N TRP A 60 -8.02 -7.17 -14.28
CA TRP A 60 -7.81 -6.41 -13.05
C TRP A 60 -6.55 -6.93 -12.38
N LEU A 61 -5.55 -6.07 -12.23
CA LEU A 61 -4.29 -6.37 -11.58
C LEU A 61 -4.33 -5.87 -10.14
N THR A 62 -4.07 -6.75 -9.18
CA THR A 62 -3.96 -6.42 -7.75
C THR A 62 -2.56 -6.67 -7.24
N PRO A 63 -2.00 -5.81 -6.38
CA PRO A 63 -0.60 -5.93 -5.98
C PRO A 63 -0.37 -6.95 -4.86
N LEU A 64 -1.45 -7.34 -4.17
CA LEU A 64 -1.40 -8.25 -3.03
C LEU A 64 -2.55 -9.28 -3.13
N PRO A 65 -2.33 -10.55 -2.76
CA PRO A 65 -3.38 -11.55 -2.72
C PRO A 65 -4.59 -11.14 -1.86
N GLY A 66 -4.34 -10.47 -0.73
CA GLY A 66 -5.39 -9.97 0.16
C GLY A 66 -6.32 -8.96 -0.52
N LEU A 67 -5.77 -8.09 -1.38
CA LEU A 67 -6.56 -7.17 -2.19
C LEU A 67 -7.34 -7.90 -3.29
N GLY A 68 -6.75 -8.94 -3.89
CA GLY A 68 -7.47 -9.80 -4.83
C GLY A 68 -8.71 -10.43 -4.18
N GLN A 69 -8.57 -10.96 -2.97
CA GLN A 69 -9.69 -11.52 -2.20
C GLN A 69 -10.73 -10.45 -1.86
N GLU A 70 -10.31 -9.23 -1.53
CA GLU A 70 -11.22 -8.10 -1.35
C GLU A 70 -11.99 -7.77 -2.63
N VAL A 71 -11.35 -7.75 -3.81
CA VAL A 71 -12.00 -7.51 -5.10
C VAL A 71 -13.05 -8.56 -5.41
N LEU A 72 -12.74 -9.85 -5.24
CA LEU A 72 -13.72 -10.93 -5.46
C LEU A 72 -14.88 -10.85 -4.48
N ARG A 73 -14.60 -10.45 -3.23
CA ARG A 73 -15.65 -10.25 -2.22
C ARG A 73 -16.48 -9.02 -2.52
N TRP A 74 -15.94 -7.93 -3.03
CA TRP A 74 -16.65 -6.64 -3.07
C TRP A 74 -17.10 -6.21 -4.46
N THR A 75 -16.86 -7.02 -5.48
CA THR A 75 -17.26 -6.77 -6.86
C THR A 75 -17.88 -8.03 -7.49
N HIS A 76 -18.42 -7.89 -8.70
CA HIS A 76 -18.89 -9.01 -9.53
C HIS A 76 -17.90 -9.34 -10.65
N LEU A 77 -16.60 -9.14 -10.41
CA LEU A 77 -15.55 -9.45 -11.36
C LEU A 77 -15.47 -10.96 -11.59
N ASP A 78 -15.31 -11.39 -12.84
CA ASP A 78 -14.96 -12.77 -13.18
C ASP A 78 -13.56 -13.10 -12.62
N PRO A 79 -13.42 -14.12 -11.74
CA PRO A 79 -12.13 -14.50 -11.17
C PRO A 79 -11.04 -14.77 -12.21
N ARG A 80 -11.41 -15.22 -13.42
CA ARG A 80 -10.45 -15.47 -14.52
C ARG A 80 -9.77 -14.21 -15.04
N ARG A 81 -10.31 -13.04 -14.71
CA ARG A 81 -9.79 -11.73 -15.11
C ARG A 81 -9.03 -11.03 -13.99
N LEU A 82 -8.99 -11.62 -12.80
CA LEU A 82 -8.24 -11.11 -11.67
C LEU A 82 -6.84 -11.71 -11.69
N HIS A 83 -5.82 -10.87 -11.64
CA HIS A 83 -4.43 -11.30 -11.60
C HIS A 83 -3.69 -10.61 -10.46
N VAL A 84 -2.94 -11.37 -9.68
CA VAL A 84 -2.06 -10.81 -8.66
C VAL A 84 -0.71 -10.49 -9.32
N VAL A 85 -0.38 -9.21 -9.41
CA VAL A 85 0.87 -8.71 -9.99
C VAL A 85 1.48 -7.75 -8.97
N PRO A 86 2.45 -8.22 -8.15
CA PRO A 86 3.13 -7.38 -7.17
C PRO A 86 3.74 -6.13 -7.83
N LEU A 87 3.72 -5.01 -7.10
CA LEU A 87 4.40 -3.80 -7.57
C LEU A 87 5.91 -4.02 -7.54
N GLY A 88 6.57 -3.69 -8.64
CA GLY A 88 8.03 -3.67 -8.69
C GLY A 88 8.59 -2.65 -7.71
N LEU A 89 9.72 -2.99 -7.11
CA LEU A 89 10.55 -2.08 -6.32
C LEU A 89 11.72 -1.63 -7.22
N PRO A 90 12.08 -0.33 -7.25
CA PRO A 90 13.28 0.12 -7.96
C PRO A 90 14.51 -0.36 -7.18
N VAL A 91 14.98 -1.58 -7.48
CA VAL A 91 16.02 -2.28 -6.72
C VAL A 91 17.33 -1.48 -6.68
N GLU A 92 17.57 -0.66 -7.70
CA GLU A 92 18.75 0.20 -7.81
C GLU A 92 18.82 1.25 -6.68
N GLN A 93 17.67 1.66 -6.13
CA GLN A 93 17.60 2.57 -4.98
C GLN A 93 17.88 1.87 -3.65
N TYR A 94 17.83 0.54 -3.65
CA TYR A 94 18.11 -0.33 -2.50
C TYR A 94 19.45 -1.06 -2.67
N ALA A 95 20.37 -0.43 -3.40
CA ALA A 95 21.76 -0.87 -3.51
C ALA A 95 22.39 -1.06 -2.12
N PRO A 96 23.49 -1.84 -2.02
CA PRO A 96 24.23 -2.00 -0.77
C PRO A 96 24.48 -0.64 -0.10
N PRO A 97 24.30 -0.55 1.22
CA PRO A 97 24.34 0.73 1.91
C PRO A 97 25.71 1.39 1.71
N THR A 98 25.71 2.65 1.29
CA THR A 98 26.93 3.47 1.18
C THR A 98 27.51 3.85 2.53
N ARG A 99 26.72 3.70 3.60
CA ARG A 99 27.07 4.02 4.99
C ARG A 99 27.16 2.75 5.81
N THR A 100 28.13 2.71 6.70
CA THR A 100 28.16 1.69 7.76
C THR A 100 27.06 1.94 8.79
N SER A 101 26.70 0.92 9.57
CA SER A 101 25.75 1.05 10.69
C SER A 101 26.17 2.16 11.67
N SER A 102 27.47 2.29 11.96
CA SER A 102 28.00 3.34 12.84
C SER A 102 27.80 4.73 12.26
N GLN A 103 28.10 4.93 10.97
CA GLN A 103 27.91 6.22 10.30
C GLN A 103 26.42 6.60 10.26
N ALA A 104 25.54 5.65 9.93
CA ALA A 104 24.10 5.90 9.92
C ALA A 104 23.57 6.27 11.32
N ARG A 105 24.05 5.59 12.39
CA ARG A 105 23.69 5.93 13.77
C ARG A 105 24.14 7.33 14.14
N GLN A 106 25.37 7.72 13.78
CA GLN A 106 25.89 9.06 14.04
C GLN A 106 25.10 10.14 13.28
N GLU A 107 24.85 9.94 11.99
CA GLU A 107 24.09 10.89 11.14
C GLU A 107 22.66 11.10 11.64
N LEU A 108 22.04 10.06 12.20
CA LEU A 108 20.68 10.08 12.74
C LEU A 108 20.62 10.39 14.24
N ALA A 109 21.77 10.71 14.87
CA ALA A 109 21.90 10.94 16.31
C ALA A 109 21.29 9.81 17.17
N LEU A 110 21.50 8.56 16.75
CA LEU A 110 21.06 7.34 17.44
C LEU A 110 22.16 6.81 18.37
N PRO A 111 21.80 6.00 19.39
CA PRO A 111 22.78 5.32 20.24
C PRO A 111 23.77 4.51 19.39
N GLU A 112 25.06 4.55 19.73
CA GLU A 112 26.09 3.82 18.96
C GLU A 112 25.94 2.30 19.04
N GLN A 113 25.40 1.82 20.16
CA GLN A 113 25.23 0.39 20.45
C GLN A 113 23.78 0.09 20.85
N GLY A 114 23.46 -1.19 21.04
CA GLY A 114 22.12 -1.65 21.44
C GLY A 114 21.19 -1.96 20.26
N LEU A 115 20.15 -2.75 20.57
CA LEU A 115 19.16 -3.20 19.62
C LEU A 115 18.13 -2.09 19.35
N LEU A 116 17.86 -1.83 18.08
CA LEU A 116 16.84 -0.88 17.65
C LEU A 116 15.77 -1.60 16.82
N LEU A 117 14.52 -1.47 17.24
CA LEU A 117 13.36 -1.78 16.40
C LEU A 117 13.09 -0.58 15.50
N GLY A 118 12.94 -0.81 14.20
CA GLY A 118 12.68 0.23 13.22
C GLY A 118 11.31 0.06 12.56
N ILE A 119 10.52 1.14 12.50
CA ILE A 119 9.31 1.19 11.68
C ILE A 119 9.35 2.39 10.75
N LEU A 120 9.19 2.12 9.45
CA LEU A 120 9.22 3.11 8.38
C LEU A 120 7.83 3.21 7.74
N GLY A 121 7.27 4.43 7.71
CA GLY A 121 6.00 4.67 7.02
C GLY A 121 5.18 5.80 7.64
N ARG A 122 4.15 6.25 6.92
CA ARG A 122 3.21 7.27 7.40
C ARG A 122 2.67 6.90 8.79
N LEU A 123 2.54 7.88 9.68
CA LEU A 123 1.98 7.67 11.01
C LEU A 123 0.45 7.57 10.90
N ASP A 124 -0.04 6.38 10.56
CA ASP A 124 -1.47 6.08 10.46
C ASP A 124 -1.76 4.68 11.02
N ARG A 125 -3.01 4.45 11.46
CA ARG A 125 -3.40 3.18 12.13
C ARG A 125 -3.08 1.92 11.31
N GLY A 126 -3.02 2.04 9.99
CA GLY A 126 -2.77 0.90 9.09
C GLY A 126 -1.29 0.54 8.93
N LYS A 127 -0.37 1.32 9.52
CA LYS A 127 1.08 1.10 9.41
C LYS A 127 1.70 0.38 10.59
N GLY A 128 0.93 0.02 11.61
CA GLY A 128 1.37 -0.89 12.68
C GLY A 128 2.27 -0.26 13.74
N GLN A 129 2.26 1.07 13.89
CA GLN A 129 3.00 1.75 14.96
C GLN A 129 2.53 1.29 16.35
N ASP A 130 1.21 1.14 16.53
CA ASP A 130 0.61 0.69 17.80
C ASP A 130 1.14 -0.70 18.17
N PHE A 131 1.22 -1.61 17.19
CA PHE A 131 1.76 -2.96 17.37
C PHE A 131 3.24 -2.95 17.80
N VAL A 132 4.06 -2.11 17.16
CA VAL A 132 5.49 -2.04 17.51
C VAL A 132 5.71 -1.42 18.90
N LEU A 133 4.86 -0.48 19.30
CA LEU A 133 4.87 0.06 20.67
C LEU A 133 4.50 -1.00 21.71
N GLU A 134 3.47 -1.80 21.44
CA GLU A 134 3.07 -2.91 22.31
C GLU A 134 4.20 -3.96 22.42
N ALA A 135 4.80 -4.34 21.29
CA ALA A 135 5.94 -5.25 21.27
C ALA A 135 7.14 -4.71 22.05
N LEU A 136 7.46 -3.41 21.92
CA LEU A 136 8.52 -2.76 22.70
C LEU A 136 8.25 -2.84 24.20
N CYS A 137 7.02 -2.57 24.62
CA CYS A 137 6.61 -2.66 26.03
C CYS A 137 6.84 -4.08 26.56
N LEU A 138 6.33 -5.10 25.86
CA LEU A 138 6.51 -6.50 26.25
C LEU A 138 8.00 -6.87 26.36
N LEU A 139 8.80 -6.53 25.35
CA LEU A 139 10.24 -6.83 25.33
C LEU A 139 10.97 -6.24 26.52
N ARG A 140 10.61 -5.02 26.96
CA ARG A 140 11.24 -4.35 28.10
C ARG A 140 10.71 -4.85 29.44
N SER A 141 9.39 -4.94 29.60
CA SER A 141 8.78 -5.19 30.91
C SER A 141 8.69 -6.67 31.27
N GLU A 142 8.46 -7.54 30.29
CA GLU A 142 8.26 -8.98 30.52
C GLU A 142 9.54 -9.77 30.24
N TYR A 143 10.25 -9.43 29.17
CA TYR A 143 11.44 -10.17 28.73
C TYR A 143 12.77 -9.51 29.14
N GLY A 144 12.75 -8.30 29.70
CA GLY A 144 13.93 -7.63 30.24
C GLY A 144 14.97 -7.21 29.18
N HIS A 145 14.59 -7.07 27.92
CA HIS A 145 15.50 -6.66 26.85
C HIS A 145 15.64 -5.14 26.77
N ASP A 146 16.89 -4.65 26.71
CA ASP A 146 17.19 -3.26 26.42
C ASP A 146 17.14 -3.00 24.90
N VAL A 147 15.96 -2.58 24.44
CA VAL A 147 15.66 -2.35 23.02
C VAL A 147 15.13 -0.93 22.85
N GLY A 148 15.65 -0.17 21.90
CA GLY A 148 15.12 1.13 21.48
C GLY A 148 14.15 1.03 20.31
N LEU A 149 13.36 2.08 20.07
CA LEU A 149 12.44 2.17 18.93
C LEU A 149 12.74 3.41 18.09
N LEU A 150 12.99 3.20 16.80
CA LEU A 150 13.10 4.23 15.78
C LEU A 150 11.84 4.25 14.92
N VAL A 151 11.09 5.35 15.00
CA VAL A 151 9.90 5.59 14.17
C VAL A 151 10.24 6.65 13.14
N MET A 152 10.20 6.30 11.85
CA MET A 152 10.44 7.25 10.77
C MET A 152 9.20 7.37 9.87
N GLY A 153 8.64 8.57 9.83
CA GLY A 153 7.49 8.86 8.98
C GLY A 153 6.83 10.18 9.33
N ASN A 154 5.99 10.65 8.42
CA ASN A 154 5.25 11.89 8.62
C ASN A 154 3.84 11.63 9.14
N PRO A 155 3.31 12.48 10.03
CA PRO A 155 1.91 12.45 10.41
C PRO A 155 1.02 12.76 9.19
N PRO A 156 -0.26 12.34 9.23
CA PRO A 156 -1.22 12.76 8.22
C PRO A 156 -1.35 14.28 8.30
N ALA A 157 -1.38 14.97 7.15
CA ALA A 157 -1.46 16.42 7.07
C ALA A 157 -2.68 17.07 7.78
N HIS A 158 -3.59 16.29 8.39
CA HIS A 158 -4.82 16.78 9.02
C HIS A 158 -5.07 16.29 10.46
N LYS A 159 -4.17 15.54 11.11
CA LYS A 159 -4.33 15.14 12.52
C LYS A 159 -2.99 14.96 13.21
N THR A 160 -2.70 15.81 14.20
CA THR A 160 -1.68 15.55 15.21
C THR A 160 -2.14 14.35 16.03
N ILE A 161 -1.48 13.21 15.87
CA ILE A 161 -1.69 12.06 16.74
C ILE A 161 -0.88 12.34 18.01
N PRO A 162 -1.50 12.51 19.19
CA PRO A 162 -0.75 12.62 20.42
C PRO A 162 -0.09 11.25 20.67
N ILE A 163 1.23 11.19 20.53
CA ILE A 163 2.02 10.04 20.99
C ILE A 163 1.99 10.11 22.53
N THR A 164 0.98 9.48 23.13
CA THR A 164 0.91 9.37 24.59
C THR A 164 1.82 8.23 25.01
N SER A 165 3.03 8.57 25.42
CA SER A 165 3.95 7.66 26.10
C SER A 165 3.48 7.48 27.55
N SER A 166 2.68 6.44 27.83
CA SER A 166 2.39 6.05 29.23
C SER A 166 3.45 5.13 29.83
N CYS A 167 4.47 4.72 29.07
CA CYS A 167 5.55 3.87 29.56
C CYS A 167 6.72 4.71 30.12
N ALA A 168 6.43 5.48 31.17
CA ALA A 168 7.43 6.14 32.02
C ALA A 168 6.85 6.26 33.43
N ARG A 169 6.64 5.11 34.08
CA ARG A 169 6.47 4.98 35.54
C ARG A 169 6.42 3.50 35.93
N ARG A 170 7.59 2.92 36.15
CA ARG A 170 7.99 2.15 37.34
C ARG A 170 9.36 1.54 37.09
#